data_AF-A0A845CET5-F1
#
_entry.id   AF-A0A845CET5-F1
#
_cell.length_a   1.000
_cell.length_b   1.000
_cell.length_c   1.000
_cell.angle_alpha   90.00
_cell.angle_beta   90.00
_cell.angle_gamma   90.00
#
_symmetry.space_group_name_H-M   'P 1'
#
loop_
_entity.id
_entity.type
_entity.pdbx_description
1 polymer ?
#
loop_
_entity_poly.entity_id
_entity_poly.type
_entity_poly.pdbx_seq_one_letter_code
_entity_poly.pdbx_strand_id
1 'polypeptide(L)'
;PHDNFEPHPRHLDRYLEELPEPLTLRDDFADRSPVSFMSTARVDRMHLKDHLPEPSPEDLSGEARLRANYQSYMRNYYRCVDAVDENVGRILAWLDAKGLRDNTIVIYTSDHGFFLGDHGWYDKRFMYEEGIRIPFLMRWPAGIRAGTVSKKITLNVDFAPSLLEWAGVDPPTGFQGRSLAPLAAGEMPSDWRESFYYRYWMHLAHFNIPAHYGVRTERFKLIYFYGRALGAAGAIDRDTPPAWELYDLEADPMELHNRYGLAPFAETQVELLGLLARWQVDLGDAPEH
;
A
#
# COMPACT_ATOMS: atom_id res chain seq x y z
N PRO A 1 -4.50 6.05 -10.15
CA PRO A 1 -4.26 5.49 -11.51
C PRO A 1 -4.65 4.01 -11.55
N HIS A 2 -5.52 3.64 -12.48
CA HIS A 2 -5.86 2.26 -12.77
C HIS A 2 -5.20 1.92 -14.10
N ASP A 3 -4.18 1.06 -14.02
CA ASP A 3 -3.47 0.42 -15.12
C ASP A 3 -2.89 1.36 -16.21
N ASN A 4 -2.16 0.77 -17.16
CA ASN A 4 -1.59 1.37 -18.38
C ASN A 4 -0.48 2.40 -18.26
N PHE A 5 -0.25 3.07 -17.12
CA PHE A 5 0.86 4.03 -16.91
C PHE A 5 1.34 4.74 -18.19
N GLU A 6 0.49 5.61 -18.77
CA GLU A 6 0.78 6.25 -20.05
C GLU A 6 1.78 7.42 -19.87
N PRO A 7 3.03 7.28 -20.34
CA PRO A 7 4.02 8.34 -20.15
C PRO A 7 3.77 9.51 -21.10
N HIS A 8 4.09 10.72 -20.65
CA HIS A 8 4.10 11.87 -21.54
C HIS A 8 5.20 11.72 -22.62
N PRO A 9 4.95 12.05 -23.90
CA PRO A 9 5.90 11.81 -25.00
C PRO A 9 7.33 12.29 -24.77
N ARG A 10 7.49 13.41 -24.05
CA ARG A 10 8.80 14.00 -23.69
C ARG A 10 9.68 13.15 -22.76
N HIS A 11 9.17 12.06 -22.20
CA HIS A 11 9.94 11.15 -21.33
C HIS A 11 10.19 9.78 -21.99
N LEU A 12 9.77 9.58 -23.25
CA LEU A 12 9.91 8.31 -23.96
C LEU A 12 11.36 7.91 -24.26
N ASP A 13 12.30 8.84 -24.12
CA ASP A 13 13.74 8.63 -24.26
C ASP A 13 14.46 8.30 -22.94
N ARG A 14 13.74 8.25 -21.81
CA ARG A 14 14.29 7.89 -20.48
C ARG A 14 14.13 6.40 -20.16
N TYR A 15 14.96 5.87 -19.27
CA TYR A 15 14.92 4.48 -18.80
C TYR A 15 14.99 3.45 -19.94
N LEU A 16 15.92 3.66 -20.88
CA LEU A 16 16.11 2.78 -22.04
C LEU A 16 16.93 1.54 -21.70
N GLU A 17 17.77 1.67 -20.67
CA GLU A 17 18.51 0.60 -20.04
C GLU A 17 17.60 -0.42 -19.33
N GLU A 18 18.19 -1.56 -19.00
CA GLU A 18 17.50 -2.58 -18.20
C GLU A 18 17.36 -2.12 -16.75
N LEU A 19 16.12 -2.17 -16.25
CA LEU A 19 15.78 -1.81 -14.88
C LEU A 19 15.98 -3.01 -13.94
N PRO A 20 16.39 -2.77 -12.68
CA PRO A 20 16.52 -3.85 -11.70
C PRO A 20 15.17 -4.51 -11.43
N GLU A 21 15.15 -5.84 -11.34
CA GLU A 21 13.97 -6.63 -10.97
C GLU A 21 13.89 -6.80 -9.44
N PRO A 22 12.69 -6.77 -8.82
CA PRO A 22 12.57 -7.04 -7.39
C PRO A 22 12.94 -8.49 -7.10
N LEU A 23 13.52 -8.74 -5.92
CA LEU A 23 13.92 -10.09 -5.50
C LEU A 23 12.74 -11.08 -5.48
N THR A 24 11.53 -10.55 -5.28
CA THR A 24 10.29 -11.31 -5.19
C THR A 24 9.55 -11.43 -6.54
N LEU A 25 10.13 -10.97 -7.67
CA LEU A 25 9.46 -11.07 -8.98
C LEU A 25 9.06 -12.52 -9.34
N ARG A 26 9.85 -13.49 -8.85
CA ARG A 26 9.71 -14.92 -9.11
C ARG A 26 9.22 -15.70 -7.90
N ASP A 27 8.51 -15.02 -6.99
CA ASP A 27 7.92 -15.68 -5.82
C ASP A 27 6.96 -16.81 -6.25
N ASP A 28 7.15 -17.97 -5.65
CA ASP A 28 6.36 -19.17 -5.90
C ASP A 28 5.25 -19.39 -4.87
N PHE A 29 5.20 -18.55 -3.83
CA PHE A 29 4.25 -18.57 -2.72
C PHE A 29 4.22 -19.89 -1.92
N ALA A 30 5.26 -20.72 -2.01
CA ALA A 30 5.26 -22.05 -1.39
C ALA A 30 5.01 -22.02 0.13
N ASP A 31 5.49 -20.96 0.80
CA ASP A 31 5.36 -20.76 2.25
C ASP A 31 4.18 -19.85 2.64
N ARG A 32 3.21 -19.62 1.74
CA ARG A 32 2.05 -18.75 1.99
C ARG A 32 0.74 -19.50 1.98
N SER A 33 -0.34 -18.79 2.32
CA SER A 33 -1.66 -19.38 2.15
C SER A 33 -2.03 -19.56 0.67
N PRO A 34 -2.91 -20.51 0.33
CA PRO A 34 -3.36 -20.71 -1.04
C PRO A 34 -3.98 -19.47 -1.72
N VAL A 35 -4.42 -18.49 -0.92
CA VAL A 35 -4.99 -17.23 -1.40
C VAL A 35 -4.01 -16.46 -2.29
N SER A 36 -2.71 -16.50 -1.98
CA SER A 36 -1.69 -15.82 -2.78
C SER A 36 -1.71 -16.27 -4.25
N PHE A 37 -1.93 -17.55 -4.51
CA PHE A 37 -2.01 -18.10 -5.87
C PHE A 37 -3.26 -17.67 -6.64
N MET A 38 -4.30 -17.20 -5.96
CA MET A 38 -5.59 -16.87 -6.58
C MET A 38 -5.53 -15.58 -7.40
N SER A 39 -4.59 -14.69 -7.08
CA SER A 39 -4.47 -13.40 -7.75
C SER A 39 -4.19 -13.58 -9.25
N THR A 40 -5.01 -12.92 -10.06
CA THR A 40 -4.81 -12.82 -11.51
C THR A 40 -4.12 -11.51 -11.92
N ALA A 41 -3.72 -10.68 -10.97
CA ALA A 41 -2.88 -9.52 -11.21
C ALA A 41 -1.41 -9.96 -11.31
N ARG A 42 -1.07 -10.68 -12.39
CA ARG A 42 0.28 -11.22 -12.59
C ARG A 42 1.04 -10.50 -13.71
N VAL A 43 2.30 -10.19 -13.48
CA VAL A 43 3.17 -9.48 -14.46
C VAL A 43 3.34 -10.29 -15.75
N ASP A 44 3.53 -11.60 -15.65
CA ASP A 44 3.64 -12.50 -16.82
C ASP A 44 2.38 -12.48 -17.72
N ARG A 45 1.23 -12.06 -17.18
CA ARG A 45 -0.07 -12.00 -17.86
C ARG A 45 -0.54 -10.58 -18.21
N MET A 46 0.25 -9.54 -17.95
CA MET A 46 -0.16 -8.15 -18.22
C MET A 46 -0.54 -7.87 -19.69
N HIS A 47 0.13 -8.53 -20.63
CA HIS A 47 -0.15 -8.44 -22.06
C HIS A 47 -1.59 -8.84 -22.46
N LEU A 48 -2.31 -9.59 -21.62
CA LEU A 48 -3.67 -10.07 -21.92
C LEU A 48 -4.78 -9.07 -21.56
N LYS A 49 -4.42 -7.95 -20.94
CA LYS A 49 -5.40 -7.03 -20.33
C LYS A 49 -5.20 -5.57 -20.77
N ASP A 50 -4.46 -5.36 -21.87
CA ASP A 50 -4.08 -4.04 -22.38
C ASP A 50 -3.37 -3.14 -21.35
N HIS A 51 -2.77 -3.75 -20.32
CA HIS A 51 -2.11 -3.06 -19.19
C HIS A 51 -0.74 -2.46 -19.53
N LEU A 52 -0.22 -2.78 -20.72
CA LEU A 52 1.08 -2.31 -21.20
C LEU A 52 0.85 -1.43 -22.42
N PRO A 53 1.29 -0.16 -22.40
CA PRO A 53 1.36 0.66 -23.60
C PRO A 53 2.18 0.00 -24.72
N GLU A 54 3.21 -0.75 -24.32
CA GLU A 54 4.09 -1.52 -25.19
C GLU A 54 4.00 -3.00 -24.79
N PRO A 55 3.09 -3.80 -25.37
CA PRO A 55 2.94 -5.21 -25.03
C PRO A 55 4.18 -6.00 -25.48
N SER A 56 4.49 -7.08 -24.75
CA SER A 56 5.57 -7.99 -25.15
C SER A 56 5.22 -8.74 -26.44
N PRO A 57 6.22 -9.12 -27.27
CA PRO A 57 6.00 -9.92 -28.46
C PRO A 57 5.24 -11.22 -28.18
N GLU A 58 4.32 -11.60 -29.09
CA GLU A 58 3.43 -12.75 -28.92
C GLU A 58 4.16 -14.10 -28.86
N ASP A 59 5.39 -14.19 -29.36
CA ASP A 59 6.20 -15.41 -29.42
C ASP A 59 7.00 -15.67 -28.13
N LEU A 60 7.14 -14.68 -27.23
CA LEU A 60 7.84 -14.88 -25.96
C LEU A 60 7.09 -15.84 -25.04
N SER A 61 7.76 -16.54 -24.14
CA SER A 61 7.08 -17.40 -23.15
C SER A 61 7.90 -17.51 -21.86
N GLY A 62 7.25 -17.98 -20.79
CA GLY A 62 7.87 -18.16 -19.47
C GLY A 62 8.66 -16.95 -19.00
N GLU A 63 9.92 -17.19 -18.61
CA GLU A 63 10.85 -16.17 -18.12
C GLU A 63 11.07 -15.02 -19.11
N ALA A 64 11.19 -15.31 -20.40
CA ALA A 64 11.42 -14.26 -21.39
C ALA A 64 10.24 -13.28 -21.46
N ARG A 65 9.02 -13.79 -21.34
CA ARG A 65 7.80 -12.97 -21.31
C ARG A 65 7.66 -12.19 -20.01
N LEU A 66 7.92 -12.84 -18.87
CA LEU A 66 7.89 -12.18 -17.56
C LEU A 66 8.82 -10.97 -17.54
N ARG A 67 10.08 -11.15 -17.96
CA ARG A 67 11.07 -10.06 -18.03
C ARG A 67 10.65 -8.95 -18.98
N ALA A 68 10.20 -9.29 -20.20
CA ALA A 68 9.76 -8.29 -21.16
C ALA A 68 8.57 -7.45 -20.65
N ASN A 69 7.57 -8.09 -20.04
CA ASN A 69 6.44 -7.39 -19.43
C ASN A 69 6.89 -6.49 -18.28
N TYR A 70 7.73 -7.01 -17.38
CA TYR A 70 8.25 -6.24 -16.25
C TYR A 70 9.00 -4.98 -16.70
N GLN A 71 9.92 -5.12 -17.66
CA GLN A 71 10.71 -3.99 -18.16
C GLN A 71 9.83 -2.91 -18.81
N SER A 72 8.87 -3.32 -19.65
CA SER A 72 7.90 -2.39 -20.26
C SER A 72 7.06 -1.68 -19.20
N TYR A 73 6.53 -2.43 -18.24
CA TYR A 73 5.73 -1.94 -17.14
C TYR A 73 6.47 -0.88 -16.32
N MET A 74 7.67 -1.21 -15.83
CA MET A 74 8.42 -0.33 -14.93
C MET A 74 9.00 0.89 -15.60
N ARG A 75 9.43 0.78 -16.86
CA ARG A 75 9.87 1.92 -17.67
C ARG A 75 8.75 2.95 -17.77
N ASN A 76 7.55 2.51 -18.10
CA ASN A 76 6.39 3.40 -18.24
C ASN A 76 5.97 3.98 -16.88
N TYR A 77 5.97 3.17 -15.82
CA TYR A 77 5.74 3.64 -14.45
C TYR A 77 6.70 4.79 -14.06
N TYR A 78 8.01 4.60 -14.21
CA TYR A 78 8.99 5.64 -13.85
C TYR A 78 8.88 6.90 -14.70
N ARG A 79 8.58 6.78 -16.00
CA ARG A 79 8.32 7.93 -16.87
C ARG A 79 7.08 8.73 -16.43
N CYS A 80 6.04 8.06 -15.94
CA CYS A 80 4.89 8.73 -15.33
C CYS A 80 5.28 9.43 -14.02
N VAL A 81 6.12 8.80 -13.19
CA VAL A 81 6.63 9.40 -11.95
C VAL A 81 7.43 10.67 -12.24
N ASP A 82 8.31 10.66 -13.25
CA ASP A 82 9.05 11.87 -13.69
C ASP A 82 8.10 13.01 -14.07
N ALA A 83 7.03 12.69 -14.82
CA ALA A 83 6.05 13.69 -15.22
C ALA A 83 5.32 14.28 -14.00
N VAL A 84 5.00 13.46 -13.00
CA VAL A 84 4.39 13.92 -11.74
C VAL A 84 5.37 14.80 -10.96
N ASP A 85 6.62 14.37 -10.78
CA ASP A 85 7.65 15.10 -10.04
C ASP A 85 7.89 16.50 -10.61
N GLU A 86 8.01 16.62 -11.94
CA GLU A 86 8.18 17.92 -12.59
C GLU A 86 6.99 18.86 -12.33
N ASN A 87 5.76 18.33 -12.32
CA ASN A 87 4.58 19.14 -12.04
C ASN A 87 4.47 19.52 -10.56
N VAL A 88 4.88 18.65 -9.64
CA VAL A 88 5.08 19.02 -8.24
C VAL A 88 6.07 20.18 -8.14
N GLY A 89 7.23 20.08 -8.81
CA GLY A 89 8.23 21.14 -8.88
C GLY A 89 7.64 22.47 -9.38
N ARG A 90 6.78 22.45 -10.40
CA ARG A 90 6.08 23.64 -10.92
C ARG A 90 5.15 24.27 -9.87
N ILE A 91 4.39 23.47 -9.13
CA ILE A 91 3.52 23.96 -8.05
C ILE A 91 4.36 24.61 -6.95
N LEU A 92 5.44 23.95 -6.53
CA LEU A 92 6.33 24.46 -5.47
C LEU A 92 7.00 25.78 -5.90
N ALA A 93 7.51 25.86 -7.13
CA ALA A 93 8.11 27.07 -7.67
C ALA A 93 7.09 28.22 -7.78
N TRP A 94 5.85 27.90 -8.13
CA TRP A 94 4.77 28.90 -8.18
C TRP A 94 4.44 29.46 -6.78
N LEU A 95 4.34 28.60 -5.75
CA LEU A 95 4.13 29.04 -4.36
C LEU A 95 5.25 29.98 -3.90
N ASP A 96 6.50 29.66 -4.24
CA ASP A 96 7.67 30.48 -3.93
C ASP A 96 7.61 31.84 -4.65
N ALA A 97 7.31 31.85 -5.95
CA ALA A 97 7.18 33.07 -6.75
C ALA A 97 6.03 33.99 -6.30
N LYS A 98 5.02 33.44 -5.63
CA LYS A 98 3.90 34.19 -5.05
C LYS A 98 4.11 34.61 -3.60
N GLY A 99 5.24 34.25 -2.99
CA GLY A 99 5.50 34.54 -1.57
C GLY A 99 4.57 33.77 -0.62
N LEU A 100 3.99 32.65 -1.07
CA LEU A 100 3.04 31.84 -0.29
C LEU A 100 3.72 30.67 0.45
N ARG A 101 5.02 30.47 0.20
CA ARG A 101 5.82 29.34 0.71
C ARG A 101 5.67 29.12 2.21
N ASP A 102 5.79 30.17 3.02
CA ASP A 102 5.81 30.05 4.49
C ASP A 102 4.40 29.93 5.10
N ASN A 103 3.37 30.32 4.34
CA ASN A 103 1.96 30.26 4.74
C ASN A 103 1.18 29.13 4.03
N THR A 104 1.89 28.12 3.51
CA THR A 104 1.27 26.97 2.85
C THR A 104 1.85 25.68 3.40
N ILE A 105 0.98 24.80 3.89
CA ILE A 105 1.33 23.41 4.18
C ILE A 105 1.19 22.63 2.88
N VAL A 106 2.27 22.01 2.43
CA VAL A 106 2.24 21.08 1.28
C VAL A 106 2.38 19.66 1.81
N ILE A 107 1.47 18.79 1.41
CA ILE A 107 1.47 17.36 1.73
C ILE A 107 1.52 16.59 0.42
N TYR A 108 2.53 15.74 0.24
CA TYR A 108 2.65 14.81 -0.88
C TYR A 108 2.47 13.39 -0.36
N THR A 109 1.49 12.68 -0.92
CA THR A 109 1.11 11.34 -0.47
C THR A 109 0.47 10.54 -1.60
N SER A 110 0.16 9.27 -1.32
CA SER A 110 -0.68 8.42 -2.17
C SER A 110 -1.93 7.95 -1.39
N ASP A 111 -2.91 7.38 -2.08
CA ASP A 111 -4.08 6.74 -1.48
C ASP A 111 -3.79 5.30 -1.03
N HIS A 112 -2.89 4.61 -1.72
CA HIS A 112 -2.46 3.25 -1.43
C HIS A 112 -1.05 2.99 -2.00
N GLY A 113 -0.42 1.90 -1.58
CA GLY A 113 0.81 1.41 -2.21
C GLY A 113 0.52 0.76 -3.58
N PHE A 114 1.52 0.16 -4.22
CA PHE A 114 1.33 -0.58 -5.46
C PHE A 114 2.38 -1.67 -5.59
N PHE A 115 1.97 -2.88 -5.96
CA PHE A 115 2.90 -3.94 -6.35
C PHE A 115 3.51 -3.56 -7.70
N LEU A 116 4.83 -3.43 -7.74
CA LEU A 116 5.58 -3.00 -8.92
C LEU A 116 6.35 -4.19 -9.52
N GLY A 117 5.72 -5.36 -9.50
CA GLY A 117 6.33 -6.65 -9.82
C GLY A 117 6.72 -7.46 -8.58
N ASP A 118 6.60 -6.89 -7.40
CA ASP A 118 6.78 -7.59 -6.14
C ASP A 118 5.83 -8.79 -6.07
N HIS A 119 6.36 -9.95 -5.68
CA HIS A 119 5.66 -11.24 -5.68
C HIS A 119 5.14 -11.66 -7.07
N GLY A 120 5.69 -11.10 -8.15
CA GLY A 120 5.16 -11.28 -9.50
C GLY A 120 3.78 -10.63 -9.71
N TRP A 121 3.36 -9.74 -8.81
CA TRP A 121 2.07 -9.05 -8.82
C TRP A 121 2.14 -7.62 -9.35
N TYR A 122 0.97 -7.11 -9.72
CA TYR A 122 0.69 -5.68 -9.85
C TYR A 122 -0.63 -5.33 -9.14
N ASP A 123 -1.04 -4.06 -9.17
CA ASP A 123 -2.19 -3.53 -8.42
C ASP A 123 -1.89 -3.38 -6.92
N LYS A 124 -2.89 -3.39 -6.02
CA LYS A 124 -2.71 -2.98 -4.61
C LYS A 124 -3.64 -3.68 -3.60
N ARG A 125 -4.38 -4.71 -4.00
CA ARG A 125 -5.54 -5.17 -3.19
C ARG A 125 -5.20 -6.00 -1.97
N PHE A 126 -3.94 -6.39 -1.76
CA PHE A 126 -3.55 -7.15 -0.57
C PHE A 126 -2.97 -6.26 0.52
N MET A 127 -3.06 -6.74 1.77
CA MET A 127 -2.49 -6.09 2.96
C MET A 127 -0.95 -6.24 3.10
N TYR A 128 -0.21 -6.53 2.04
CA TYR A 128 1.26 -6.57 2.08
C TYR A 128 1.81 -5.15 2.10
N GLU A 129 3.04 -4.94 2.59
CA GLU A 129 3.63 -3.61 2.79
C GLU A 129 3.66 -2.83 1.47
N GLU A 130 3.92 -3.47 0.33
CA GLU A 130 3.89 -2.83 -0.99
C GLU A 130 2.51 -2.29 -1.35
N GLY A 131 1.43 -2.93 -0.89
CA GLY A 131 0.05 -2.52 -1.13
C GLY A 131 -0.45 -1.42 -0.18
N ILE A 132 0.06 -1.36 1.05
CA ILE A 132 -0.48 -0.50 2.12
C ILE A 132 0.44 0.64 2.53
N ARG A 133 1.75 0.55 2.26
CA ARG A 133 2.72 1.58 2.62
C ARG A 133 2.82 2.61 1.51
N ILE A 134 2.67 3.88 1.89
CA ILE A 134 2.66 5.02 0.97
C ILE A 134 3.76 6.04 1.31
N PRO A 135 4.22 6.84 0.33
CA PRO A 135 5.01 8.02 0.64
C PRO A 135 4.13 9.00 1.43
N PHE A 136 4.72 9.67 2.42
CA PHE A 136 4.08 10.79 3.13
C PHE A 136 5.13 11.85 3.45
N LEU A 137 5.14 12.93 2.66
CA LEU A 137 6.06 14.04 2.83
C LEU A 137 5.29 15.32 3.12
N MET A 138 5.83 16.12 4.04
CA MET A 138 5.24 17.39 4.43
C MET A 138 6.27 18.51 4.35
N ARG A 139 5.84 19.66 3.81
CA ARG A 139 6.62 20.90 3.78
C ARG A 139 5.79 22.04 4.35
N TRP A 140 6.25 22.57 5.47
CA TRP A 140 5.71 23.81 6.05
C TRP A 140 6.81 24.52 6.84
N PRO A 141 7.54 25.49 6.24
CA PRO A 141 8.71 26.10 6.87
C PRO A 141 8.44 26.76 8.22
N ALA A 142 7.23 27.28 8.44
CA ALA A 142 6.87 27.97 9.67
C ALA A 142 6.63 27.03 10.87
N GLY A 143 6.33 25.75 10.63
CA GLY A 143 5.97 24.80 11.70
C GLY A 143 6.69 23.46 11.68
N ILE A 144 7.41 23.13 10.60
CA ILE A 144 8.12 21.85 10.45
C ILE A 144 9.60 22.10 10.21
N ARG A 145 10.44 21.59 11.11
CA ARG A 145 11.89 21.61 10.92
C ARG A 145 12.28 20.75 9.72
N ALA A 146 12.93 21.35 8.74
CA ALA A 146 13.40 20.64 7.54
C ALA A 146 14.30 19.44 7.90
N GLY A 147 14.12 18.34 7.15
CA GLY A 147 14.86 17.09 7.37
C GLY A 147 14.40 16.27 8.58
N THR A 148 13.29 16.63 9.23
CA THR A 148 12.68 15.79 10.28
C THR A 148 12.09 14.52 9.67
N VAL A 149 12.32 13.38 10.34
CA VAL A 149 11.80 12.07 9.96
C VAL A 149 11.13 11.43 11.17
N SER A 150 9.90 10.96 11.00
CA SER A 150 9.19 10.14 11.98
C SER A 150 9.03 8.73 11.45
N LYS A 151 9.23 7.73 12.32
CA LYS A 151 8.98 6.31 12.02
C LYS A 151 7.66 5.79 12.58
N LYS A 152 6.88 6.68 13.23
CA LYS A 152 5.61 6.31 13.85
C LYS A 152 4.57 5.93 12.80
N ILE A 153 3.68 5.00 13.16
CA ILE A 153 2.57 4.58 12.32
C ILE A 153 1.58 5.74 12.14
N THR A 154 1.41 6.17 10.90
CA THR A 154 0.43 7.18 10.49
C THR A 154 -0.50 6.55 9.44
N LEU A 155 -1.75 7.01 9.39
CA LEU A 155 -2.80 6.43 8.57
C LEU A 155 -3.51 7.52 7.77
N ASN A 156 -4.14 7.17 6.65
CA ASN A 156 -4.91 8.13 5.85
C ASN A 156 -6.03 8.83 6.64
N VAL A 157 -6.60 8.16 7.65
CA VAL A 157 -7.61 8.73 8.55
C VAL A 157 -7.08 9.89 9.41
N ASP A 158 -5.76 10.03 9.53
CA ASP A 158 -5.10 11.10 10.29
C ASP A 158 -5.11 12.44 9.55
N PHE A 159 -5.32 12.44 8.22
CA PHE A 159 -5.19 13.66 7.42
C PHE A 159 -6.25 14.69 7.79
N ALA A 160 -7.51 14.25 7.90
CA ALA A 160 -8.62 15.14 8.20
C ALA A 160 -8.49 15.85 9.56
N PRO A 161 -8.24 15.17 10.70
CA PRO A 161 -8.03 15.87 11.97
C PRO A 161 -6.79 16.77 11.95
N SER A 162 -5.73 16.41 11.20
CA SER A 162 -4.54 17.26 11.06
C SER A 162 -4.84 18.57 10.33
N LEU A 163 -5.56 18.49 9.20
CA LEU A 163 -5.93 19.65 8.40
C LEU A 163 -6.84 20.61 9.17
N LEU A 164 -7.76 20.08 9.98
CA LEU A 164 -8.62 20.89 10.84
C LEU A 164 -7.81 21.61 11.92
N GLU A 165 -6.91 20.89 12.60
CA GLU A 165 -6.06 21.49 13.63
C GLU A 165 -5.16 22.61 13.06
N TRP A 166 -4.50 22.37 11.92
CA TRP A 166 -3.70 23.43 11.27
C TRP A 166 -4.54 24.62 10.78
N ALA A 167 -5.83 24.41 10.49
CA ALA A 167 -6.76 25.48 10.17
C ALA A 167 -7.31 26.20 11.40
N GLY A 168 -6.95 25.76 12.62
CA GLY A 168 -7.50 26.30 13.88
C GLY A 168 -8.96 25.92 14.11
N VAL A 169 -9.39 24.79 13.56
CA VAL A 169 -10.76 24.26 13.69
C VAL A 169 -10.72 23.01 14.55
N ASP A 170 -11.57 22.98 15.58
CA ASP A 170 -11.71 21.79 16.42
C ASP A 170 -12.29 20.62 15.60
N PRO A 171 -11.63 19.45 15.58
CA PRO A 171 -12.17 18.30 14.86
C PRO A 171 -13.48 17.83 15.52
N PRO A 172 -14.53 17.54 14.73
CA PRO A 172 -15.75 16.91 15.22
C PRO A 172 -15.49 15.62 16.01
N THR A 173 -16.44 15.21 16.86
CA THR A 173 -16.39 13.89 17.49
C THR A 173 -16.55 12.78 16.44
N GLY A 174 -15.88 11.64 16.64
CA GLY A 174 -16.02 10.46 15.79
C GLY A 174 -14.96 10.30 14.70
N PHE A 175 -13.97 11.19 14.59
CA PHE A 175 -12.78 10.89 13.80
C PHE A 175 -12.02 9.70 14.41
N GLN A 176 -11.67 8.73 13.55
CA GLN A 176 -10.87 7.57 13.93
C GLN A 176 -9.36 7.85 13.90
N GLY A 177 -8.96 8.87 13.14
CA GLY A 177 -7.57 9.32 13.06
C GLY A 177 -7.17 10.26 14.20
N ARG A 178 -5.88 10.52 14.28
CA ARG A 178 -5.26 11.46 15.22
C ARG A 178 -4.50 12.51 14.43
N SER A 179 -4.53 13.75 14.89
CA SER A 179 -3.77 14.82 14.25
C SER A 179 -2.27 14.51 14.24
N LEU A 180 -1.64 14.80 13.11
CA LEU A 180 -0.21 14.68 12.86
C LEU A 180 0.54 15.94 13.27
N ALA A 181 -0.15 17.00 13.73
CA ALA A 181 0.49 18.25 14.11
C ALA A 181 1.60 18.08 15.19
N PRO A 182 1.42 17.26 16.25
CA PRO A 182 2.50 17.00 17.20
C PRO A 182 3.73 16.34 16.53
N LEU A 183 3.49 15.34 15.66
CA LEU A 183 4.58 14.68 14.94
C LEU A 183 5.30 15.64 13.99
N ALA A 184 4.56 16.54 13.34
CA ALA A 184 5.09 17.56 12.44
C ALA A 184 5.96 18.59 13.18
N ALA A 185 5.61 18.92 14.43
CA ALA A 185 6.40 19.75 15.34
C ALA A 185 7.64 19.02 15.92
N GLY A 186 7.81 17.73 15.62
CA GLY A 186 8.91 16.91 16.12
C GLY A 186 8.66 16.33 17.52
N GLU A 187 7.42 16.41 18.01
CA GLU A 187 7.01 15.79 19.26
C GLU A 187 6.73 14.29 19.04
N MET A 188 6.87 13.51 20.12
CA MET A 188 6.54 12.09 20.13
C MET A 188 5.58 11.79 21.28
N PRO A 189 4.26 11.82 21.03
CA PRO A 189 3.28 11.49 22.04
C PRO A 189 3.52 10.06 22.57
N SER A 190 3.56 9.91 23.90
CA SER A 190 3.81 8.61 24.55
C SER A 190 2.69 7.61 24.33
N ASP A 191 1.48 8.09 24.02
CA ASP A 191 0.29 7.29 23.76
C ASP A 191 0.05 7.07 22.25
N TRP A 192 1.02 7.40 21.37
CA TRP A 192 0.85 7.23 19.92
C TRP A 192 0.57 5.78 19.56
N ARG A 193 -0.24 5.55 18.51
CA ARG A 193 -0.63 4.19 18.13
C ARG A 193 0.60 3.34 17.76
N GLU A 194 0.54 2.07 18.13
CA GLU A 194 1.57 1.07 17.83
C GLU A 194 1.07 -0.01 16.86
N SER A 195 -0.21 0.10 16.45
CA SER A 195 -0.83 -0.78 15.47
C SER A 195 -1.97 -0.08 14.72
N PHE A 196 -2.47 -0.75 13.68
CA PHE A 196 -3.70 -0.35 13.00
C PHE A 196 -4.44 -1.54 12.40
N TYR A 197 -5.73 -1.34 12.18
CA TYR A 197 -6.63 -2.26 11.50
C TYR A 197 -6.73 -1.96 10.01
N TYR A 198 -6.81 -3.00 9.18
CA TYR A 198 -7.04 -2.91 7.74
C TYR A 198 -8.19 -3.82 7.34
N ARG A 199 -9.02 -3.38 6.38
CA ARG A 199 -10.15 -4.14 5.84
C ARG A 199 -10.27 -3.95 4.33
N TYR A 200 -10.42 -5.05 3.61
CA TYR A 200 -10.71 -5.09 2.18
C TYR A 200 -11.98 -5.91 1.93
N TRP A 201 -13.01 -5.27 1.36
CA TRP A 201 -14.36 -5.84 1.20
C TRP A 201 -14.65 -6.47 -0.16
N MET A 202 -13.89 -6.12 -1.20
CA MET A 202 -14.24 -6.36 -2.61
C MET A 202 -13.92 -7.79 -3.05
N HIS A 203 -14.55 -8.78 -2.41
CA HIS A 203 -14.29 -10.20 -2.59
C HIS A 203 -14.32 -10.60 -4.07
N LEU A 204 -13.17 -11.04 -4.60
CA LEU A 204 -12.94 -11.52 -5.97
C LEU A 204 -13.25 -10.52 -7.10
N ALA A 205 -13.86 -9.38 -6.79
CA ALA A 205 -14.30 -8.37 -7.76
C ALA A 205 -13.14 -7.87 -8.63
N HIS A 206 -11.94 -7.82 -8.04
CA HIS A 206 -10.74 -7.39 -8.71
C HIS A 206 -9.66 -8.43 -8.54
N PHE A 207 -9.22 -8.95 -9.67
CA PHE A 207 -8.10 -9.87 -9.77
C PHE A 207 -8.25 -11.17 -8.96
N ASN A 208 -9.46 -11.62 -8.65
CA ASN A 208 -9.74 -12.81 -7.83
C ASN A 208 -9.11 -12.75 -6.43
N ILE A 209 -8.98 -11.56 -5.84
CA ILE A 209 -8.42 -11.40 -4.50
C ILE A 209 -9.51 -11.60 -3.45
N PRO A 210 -9.38 -12.57 -2.52
CA PRO A 210 -10.34 -12.79 -1.46
C PRO A 210 -10.43 -11.59 -0.51
N ALA A 211 -11.62 -11.37 0.03
CA ALA A 211 -11.82 -10.30 1.00
C ALA A 211 -11.16 -10.69 2.33
N HIS A 212 -10.61 -9.69 3.00
CA HIS A 212 -9.75 -9.91 4.17
C HIS A 212 -9.72 -8.71 5.09
N TYR A 213 -9.25 -8.96 6.30
CA TYR A 213 -8.85 -7.93 7.25
C TYR A 213 -7.62 -8.37 8.01
N GLY A 214 -7.07 -7.46 8.78
CA GLY A 214 -5.94 -7.78 9.62
C GLY A 214 -5.54 -6.65 10.54
N VAL A 215 -4.53 -6.94 11.33
CA VAL A 215 -3.86 -5.95 12.17
C VAL A 215 -2.37 -5.95 11.86
N ARG A 216 -1.76 -4.78 11.85
CA ARG A 216 -0.32 -4.62 11.71
C ARG A 216 0.24 -3.76 12.84
N THR A 217 1.28 -4.25 13.49
CA THR A 217 2.08 -3.54 14.50
C THR A 217 3.36 -2.98 13.86
N GLU A 218 4.31 -2.46 14.63
CA GLU A 218 5.62 -2.10 14.09
C GLU A 218 6.40 -3.29 13.54
N ARG A 219 6.24 -4.48 14.15
CA ARG A 219 7.00 -5.69 13.81
C ARG A 219 6.18 -6.80 13.17
N PHE A 220 4.94 -7.01 13.60
CA PHE A 220 4.16 -8.16 13.14
C PHE A 220 2.93 -7.73 12.37
N LYS A 221 2.50 -8.59 11.45
CA LYS A 221 1.25 -8.43 10.72
C LYS A 221 0.48 -9.74 10.72
N LEU A 222 -0.82 -9.66 11.01
CA LEU A 222 -1.76 -10.78 10.98
C LEU A 222 -2.86 -10.46 9.98
N ILE A 223 -3.10 -11.36 9.02
CA ILE A 223 -4.09 -11.23 7.97
C ILE A 223 -5.04 -12.42 8.05
N TYR A 224 -6.34 -12.16 7.97
CA TYR A 224 -7.37 -13.16 7.78
C TYR A 224 -8.12 -12.94 6.48
N PHE A 225 -7.95 -13.88 5.56
CA PHE A 225 -8.77 -13.99 4.37
C PHE A 225 -10.03 -14.77 4.72
N TYR A 226 -11.13 -14.05 4.98
CA TYR A 226 -12.41 -14.68 5.33
C TYR A 226 -13.17 -15.21 4.11
N GLY A 227 -12.82 -14.76 2.91
CA GLY A 227 -13.20 -15.44 1.68
C GLY A 227 -14.70 -15.46 1.36
N ARG A 228 -15.45 -14.42 1.76
CA ARG A 228 -16.90 -14.30 1.51
C ARG A 228 -17.25 -12.92 0.97
N ALA A 229 -18.36 -12.80 0.24
CA ALA A 229 -18.83 -11.51 -0.31
C ALA A 229 -19.54 -10.61 0.71
N LEU A 230 -20.22 -11.20 1.71
CA LEU A 230 -20.98 -10.50 2.77
C LEU A 230 -21.98 -9.45 2.25
N GLY A 231 -22.52 -9.66 1.05
CA GLY A 231 -23.43 -8.71 0.41
C GLY A 231 -22.79 -7.36 0.05
N ALA A 232 -21.45 -7.24 0.10
CA ALA A 232 -20.74 -6.03 -0.27
C ALA A 232 -20.99 -5.70 -1.75
N ALA A 233 -21.34 -4.46 -2.05
CA ALA A 233 -21.61 -4.02 -3.41
C ALA A 233 -20.40 -4.25 -4.32
N GLY A 234 -20.60 -4.98 -5.42
CA GLY A 234 -19.56 -5.31 -6.39
C GLY A 234 -18.72 -6.55 -6.05
N ALA A 235 -18.86 -7.12 -4.85
CA ALA A 235 -18.26 -8.40 -4.52
C ALA A 235 -18.91 -9.56 -5.31
N ILE A 236 -18.13 -10.59 -5.63
CA ILE A 236 -18.62 -11.78 -6.30
C ILE A 236 -19.05 -12.80 -5.25
N ASP A 237 -20.30 -13.24 -5.31
CA ASP A 237 -20.88 -14.22 -4.39
C ASP A 237 -20.41 -15.64 -4.72
N ARG A 238 -19.13 -15.91 -4.40
CA ARG A 238 -18.50 -17.21 -4.53
C ARG A 238 -17.42 -17.37 -3.48
N ASP A 239 -17.69 -18.19 -2.47
CA ASP A 239 -16.77 -18.43 -1.37
C ASP A 239 -15.41 -18.98 -1.82
N THR A 240 -14.39 -18.63 -1.04
CA THR A 240 -13.04 -19.21 -1.10
C THR A 240 -12.66 -19.79 0.26
N PRO A 241 -11.79 -20.82 0.33
CA PRO A 241 -11.32 -21.31 1.62
C PRO A 241 -10.73 -20.18 2.47
N PRO A 242 -11.11 -20.07 3.76
CA PRO A 242 -10.53 -19.07 4.62
C PRO A 242 -9.06 -19.39 4.92
N ALA A 243 -8.26 -18.37 5.16
CA ALA A 243 -6.84 -18.55 5.46
C ALA A 243 -6.29 -17.46 6.38
N TRP A 244 -5.30 -17.84 7.18
CA TRP A 244 -4.55 -16.94 8.03
C TRP A 244 -3.11 -16.81 7.53
N GLU A 245 -2.58 -15.59 7.58
CA GLU A 245 -1.17 -15.30 7.37
C GLU A 245 -0.62 -14.45 8.53
N LEU A 246 0.57 -14.79 9.03
CA LEU A 246 1.30 -14.04 10.05
C LEU A 246 2.73 -13.79 9.57
N TYR A 247 3.16 -12.53 9.57
CA TYR A 247 4.49 -12.11 9.13
C TYR A 247 5.25 -11.38 10.23
N ASP A 248 6.54 -11.69 10.36
CA ASP A 248 7.51 -10.95 11.17
C ASP A 248 8.27 -9.98 10.24
N LEU A 249 7.85 -8.73 10.18
CA LEU A 249 8.35 -7.71 9.26
C LEU A 249 9.80 -7.30 9.55
N GLU A 250 10.35 -7.66 10.71
CA GLU A 250 11.76 -7.43 11.03
C GLU A 250 12.64 -8.53 10.41
N ALA A 251 12.25 -9.79 10.59
CA ALA A 251 13.00 -10.94 10.07
C ALA A 251 12.69 -11.28 8.60
N ASP A 252 11.49 -10.93 8.14
CA ASP A 252 10.93 -11.19 6.83
C ASP A 252 10.25 -9.92 6.28
N PRO A 253 11.02 -8.88 5.94
CA PRO A 253 10.48 -7.61 5.47
C PRO A 253 9.80 -7.69 4.09
N MET A 254 9.96 -8.82 3.38
CA MET A 254 9.33 -9.11 2.10
C MET A 254 8.13 -10.07 2.25
N GLU A 255 7.77 -10.45 3.49
CA GLU A 255 6.55 -11.23 3.76
C GLU A 255 6.46 -12.54 2.96
N LEU A 256 7.59 -13.21 2.81
CA LEU A 256 7.70 -14.44 2.02
C LEU A 256 7.17 -15.64 2.77
N HIS A 257 7.27 -15.65 4.10
CA HIS A 257 7.07 -16.83 4.91
C HIS A 257 5.95 -16.64 5.94
N ASN A 258 4.83 -17.31 5.71
CA ASN A 258 3.74 -17.35 6.68
C ASN A 258 4.18 -18.11 7.94
N ARG A 259 4.09 -17.44 9.10
CA ARG A 259 4.42 -17.97 10.42
C ARG A 259 3.21 -18.44 11.21
N TYR A 260 2.00 -18.28 10.68
CA TYR A 260 0.77 -18.65 11.38
C TYR A 260 0.73 -20.15 11.67
N GLY A 261 0.38 -20.52 12.90
CA GLY A 261 0.34 -21.92 13.34
C GLY A 261 1.71 -22.55 13.66
N LEU A 262 2.83 -21.84 13.47
CA LEU A 262 4.14 -22.34 13.86
C LEU A 262 4.34 -22.19 15.38
N ALA A 263 4.81 -23.24 16.05
CA ALA A 263 4.98 -23.26 17.50
C ALA A 263 5.79 -22.08 18.07
N PRO A 264 6.90 -21.61 17.44
CA PRO A 264 7.63 -20.45 17.93
C PRO A 264 6.86 -19.12 17.94
N PHE A 265 5.76 -19.03 17.19
CA PHE A 265 4.93 -17.81 17.05
C PHE A 265 3.57 -17.94 17.74
N ALA A 266 3.34 -18.99 18.53
CA ALA A 266 2.04 -19.25 19.16
C ALA A 266 1.60 -18.11 20.10
N GLU A 267 2.52 -17.57 20.91
CA GLU A 267 2.23 -16.45 21.81
C GLU A 267 1.91 -15.16 21.01
N THR A 268 2.73 -14.86 20.01
CA THR A 268 2.51 -13.72 19.09
C THR A 268 1.16 -13.82 18.39
N GLN A 269 0.76 -15.02 17.96
CA GLN A 269 -0.53 -15.24 17.33
C GLN A 269 -1.68 -14.91 18.29
N VAL A 270 -1.61 -15.36 19.55
CA VAL A 270 -2.62 -15.03 20.57
C VAL A 270 -2.69 -13.53 20.82
N GLU A 271 -1.54 -12.86 20.92
CA GLU A 271 -1.46 -11.41 21.11
C GLU A 271 -2.14 -10.65 19.96
N LEU A 272 -1.80 -10.99 18.71
CA LEU A 272 -2.32 -10.32 17.53
C LEU A 272 -3.81 -10.61 17.31
N LEU A 273 -4.29 -11.82 17.61
CA LEU A 273 -5.72 -12.13 17.59
C LEU A 273 -6.48 -11.30 18.63
N GLY A 274 -5.94 -11.17 19.85
CA GLY A 274 -6.51 -10.31 20.88
C GLY A 274 -6.52 -8.83 20.47
N LEU A 275 -5.47 -8.37 19.81
CA LEU A 275 -5.38 -7.01 19.29
C LEU A 275 -6.36 -6.75 18.14
N LEU A 276 -6.51 -7.70 17.22
CA LEU A 276 -7.49 -7.66 16.13
C LEU A 276 -8.92 -7.56 16.68
N ALA A 277 -9.26 -8.37 17.68
CA ALA A 277 -10.57 -8.34 18.32
C ALA A 277 -10.84 -6.98 19.00
N ARG A 278 -9.84 -6.37 19.66
CA ARG A 278 -9.97 -5.02 20.22
C ARG A 278 -10.27 -3.99 19.15
N TRP A 279 -9.49 -3.99 18.06
CA TRP A 279 -9.73 -3.08 16.93
C TRP A 279 -11.12 -3.24 16.32
N GLN A 280 -11.59 -4.46 16.16
CA GLN A 280 -12.93 -4.75 15.65
C GLN A 280 -14.03 -4.18 16.57
N VAL A 281 -13.89 -4.35 17.88
CA VAL A 281 -14.81 -3.74 18.86
C VAL A 281 -14.75 -2.22 18.80
N ASP A 282 -13.56 -1.63 18.82
CA ASP A 282 -13.35 -0.19 18.82
C ASP A 282 -13.91 0.50 17.56
N LEU A 283 -13.82 -0.19 16.42
CA LEU A 283 -14.31 0.31 15.14
C LEU A 283 -15.76 -0.10 14.84
N GLY A 284 -16.37 -0.94 15.67
CA GLY A 284 -17.70 -1.50 15.43
C GLY A 284 -17.77 -2.42 14.20
N ASP A 285 -16.66 -3.05 13.81
CA ASP A 285 -16.60 -3.99 12.69
C ASP A 285 -16.78 -5.42 13.20
N ALA A 286 -17.83 -6.11 12.73
CA ALA A 286 -18.11 -7.48 13.16
C ALA A 286 -17.09 -8.45 12.54
N PRO A 287 -16.50 -9.36 13.35
CA PRO A 287 -15.62 -10.40 12.82
C PRO A 287 -16.41 -11.39 11.97
N GLU A 288 -15.76 -11.93 10.95
CA GLU A 288 -16.21 -13.13 10.26
C GLU A 288 -15.45 -14.33 10.82
N HIS A 289 -16.17 -15.39 11.15
CA HIS A 289 -15.59 -16.67 11.55
C HIS A 289 -15.82 -17.72 10.46
#